data_AF-A0A857MPC5-F1
#
_entry.id   AF-A0A857MPC5-F1
#
_cell.length_a   1.000
_cell.length_b   1.000
_cell.length_c   1.000
_cell.angle_alpha   90.00
_cell.angle_beta   90.00
_cell.angle_gamma   90.00
#
_symmetry.space_group_name_H-M   'P 1'
#
loop_
_entity.id
_entity.type
_entity.pdbx_description
1 polymer ?
#
loop_
_entity_poly.entity_id
_entity_poly.type
_entity_poly.pdbx_seq_one_letter_code
_entity_poly.pdbx_strand_id
1 'polypeptide(L)' 'MSKQKKKRNKPYTGAGSNAVRPQTIRVEAVQRNKAQLWWHDRKHVLKPALIAAAVVIILGYLLYELFRLIFVGV' A
#
# COMPACT_ATOMS: atom_id res chain seq x y z
N MET A 1 -19.07 17.44 47.84
CA MET A 1 -18.62 18.51 46.92
C MET A 1 -17.82 17.87 45.79
N SER A 2 -18.38 17.85 44.57
CA SER A 2 -17.74 17.25 43.40
C SER A 2 -16.56 18.12 42.95
N LYS A 3 -15.38 17.51 42.74
CA LYS A 3 -14.18 18.21 42.31
C LYS A 3 -14.36 18.69 40.86
N GLN A 4 -14.70 19.96 40.65
CA GLN A 4 -14.70 20.56 39.32
C GLN A 4 -13.25 20.57 38.78
N LYS A 5 -13.00 19.80 37.73
CA LYS A 5 -11.70 19.81 37.04
C LYS A 5 -11.47 21.18 36.41
N LYS A 6 -10.32 21.79 36.72
CA LYS A 6 -9.90 23.09 36.16
C LYS A 6 -9.87 23.02 34.62
N LYS A 7 -10.61 23.91 33.95
CA LYS A 7 -10.59 24.04 32.49
C LYS A 7 -9.15 24.36 32.04
N ARG A 8 -8.65 23.63 31.03
CA ARG A 8 -7.29 23.82 30.51
C ARG A 8 -7.28 25.01 29.56
N ASN A 9 -6.75 26.13 30.03
CA ASN A 9 -6.69 27.40 29.28
C ASN A 9 -5.30 27.65 28.66
N LYS A 10 -4.45 26.62 28.60
CA LYS A 10 -3.13 26.75 27.98
C LYS A 10 -3.33 26.75 26.46
N PRO A 11 -2.96 27.82 25.74
CA PRO A 11 -2.92 27.78 24.29
C PRO A 11 -1.96 26.67 23.84
N TYR A 12 -2.31 25.94 22.77
CA TYR A 12 -1.49 24.87 22.20
C TYR A 12 -0.26 25.38 21.43
N THR A 13 0.01 26.68 21.52
CA THR A 13 1.06 27.40 20.81
C THR A 13 2.02 28.02 21.82
N GLY A 14 3.33 27.79 21.64
CA GLY A 14 4.36 28.32 22.53
C GLY A 14 4.47 29.84 22.46
N ALA A 15 4.91 30.48 23.55
CA ALA A 15 5.22 31.91 23.55
C ALA A 15 6.35 32.18 22.54
N GLY A 16 6.01 32.74 21.38
CA GLY A 16 6.92 32.96 20.25
C GLY A 16 6.66 32.08 19.02
N SER A 17 5.63 31.22 19.02
CA SER A 17 5.29 30.49 17.80
C SER A 17 4.69 31.45 16.77
N ASN A 18 5.29 31.52 15.58
CA ASN A 18 4.68 32.21 14.44
C ASN A 18 3.30 31.61 14.17
N ALA A 19 2.27 32.46 14.09
CA ALA A 19 0.92 32.01 13.74
C ALA A 19 0.98 31.37 12.35
N VAL A 20 0.93 30.04 12.29
CA VAL A 20 0.87 29.29 11.02
C VAL A 20 -0.48 29.62 10.39
N ARG A 21 -0.43 30.33 9.27
CA ARG A 21 -1.63 30.61 8.48
C ARG A 21 -2.16 29.27 7.96
N PRO A 22 -3.47 29.00 8.07
CA PRO A 22 -4.05 27.79 7.51
C PRO A 22 -3.76 27.77 6.00
N GLN A 23 -3.12 26.71 5.53
CA GLN A 23 -2.90 26.49 4.12
C GLN A 23 -4.08 25.73 3.54
N THR A 24 -4.74 26.31 2.54
CA THR A 24 -5.82 25.64 1.82
C THR A 24 -5.21 24.67 0.81
N ILE A 25 -5.29 23.37 1.09
CA ILE A 25 -4.84 22.34 0.15
C ILE A 25 -6.01 22.01 -0.77
N ARG A 26 -5.87 22.28 -2.07
CA ARG A 26 -6.86 21.81 -3.07
C ARG A 26 -6.57 20.35 -3.38
N VAL A 27 -7.49 19.49 -2.98
CA VAL A 27 -7.44 18.07 -3.29
C VAL A 27 -8.27 17.84 -4.55
N GLU A 28 -7.59 17.62 -5.67
CA GLU A 28 -8.25 17.28 -6.94
C GLU A 28 -8.19 15.78 -7.17
N ALA A 29 -9.31 15.21 -7.66
CA ALA A 29 -9.32 13.83 -8.11
C ALA A 29 -8.47 13.73 -9.38
N VAL A 30 -7.49 12.83 -9.38
CA VAL A 30 -6.71 12.53 -10.59
C VAL A 30 -7.65 11.99 -11.65
N GLN A 31 -7.79 12.71 -12.76
CA GLN A 31 -8.49 12.26 -13.95
C GLN A 31 -7.76 11.03 -14.51
N ARG A 32 -8.35 9.84 -14.35
CA ARG A 32 -7.83 8.56 -14.87
C ARG A 32 -8.81 7.98 -15.87
N ASN A 33 -8.31 7.47 -16.99
CA ASN A 33 -9.16 6.70 -17.91
C ASN A 33 -9.58 5.37 -17.25
N LYS A 34 -10.59 4.70 -17.83
CA LYS A 34 -11.14 3.44 -17.27
C LYS A 34 -10.07 2.36 -17.05
N ALA A 35 -9.12 2.23 -17.97
CA ALA A 35 -8.05 1.22 -17.88
C ALA A 35 -7.05 1.54 -16.75
N GLN A 36 -6.66 2.80 -16.59
CA GLN A 36 -5.73 3.25 -15.55
C GLN A 36 -6.38 3.18 -14.17
N LEU A 37 -7.68 3.47 -14.07
CA LEU A 37 -8.44 3.29 -12.83
C LEU A 37 -8.49 1.80 -12.45
N TRP A 38 -8.85 0.94 -13.40
CA TRP A 38 -8.89 -0.51 -13.19
C TRP A 38 -7.54 -1.07 -12.74
N TRP A 39 -6.45 -0.68 -13.39
CA TRP A 39 -5.10 -1.06 -12.97
C TRP A 39 -4.77 -0.55 -11.57
N HIS A 40 -5.11 0.72 -11.28
CA HIS A 40 -4.84 1.32 -9.97
C HIS A 40 -5.54 0.56 -8.84
N ASP A 41 -6.78 0.14 -9.05
CA ASP A 41 -7.55 -0.57 -8.04
C ASP A 41 -7.04 -2.01 -7.87
N ARG A 42 -6.65 -2.65 -8.97
CA ARG A 42 -6.30 -4.07 -8.98
C ARG A 42 -4.82 -4.36 -8.76
N LYS A 43 -3.92 -3.38 -8.86
CA LYS A 43 -2.46 -3.55 -8.69
C LYS A 43 -2.08 -4.22 -7.38
N HIS A 44 -2.84 -4.02 -6.30
CA HIS A 44 -2.55 -4.62 -4.99
C HIS A 44 -2.77 -6.14 -4.97
N VAL A 45 -3.68 -6.63 -5.80
CA VAL A 45 -3.96 -8.07 -5.97
C VAL A 45 -3.15 -8.65 -7.13
N LEU A 46 -2.97 -7.89 -8.21
CA LEU A 46 -2.28 -8.35 -9.40
C LEU A 46 -0.78 -8.62 -9.15
N LYS A 47 -0.13 -7.78 -8.34
CA LYS A 47 1.29 -7.93 -7.99
C LYS A 47 1.59 -9.28 -7.33
N PRO A 48 0.94 -9.66 -6.20
CA PRO A 48 1.19 -10.96 -5.59
C PRO A 48 0.72 -12.12 -6.47
N ALA A 49 -0.37 -11.95 -7.23
CA ALA A 49 -0.84 -13.00 -8.15
C ALA A 49 0.19 -13.32 -9.25
N LEU A 50 0.83 -12.32 -9.85
CA LEU A 50 1.88 -12.52 -10.85
C LEU A 50 3.12 -13.20 -10.25
N ILE A 51 3.51 -12.81 -9.04
CA ILE A 51 4.63 -13.47 -8.33
C ILE A 51 4.29 -14.93 -8.05
N ALA A 52 3.10 -15.21 -7.53
CA ALA A 52 2.65 -16.58 -7.27
C ALA A 52 2.63 -17.42 -8.55
N ALA A 53 2.13 -16.87 -9.66
CA ALA A 53 2.14 -17.55 -10.95
C ALA A 53 3.57 -17.88 -11.42
N ALA A 54 4.51 -16.95 -11.28
CA ALA A 54 5.91 -17.19 -11.62
C ALA A 54 6.52 -18.32 -10.79
N VAL A 55 6.25 -18.35 -9.48
CA VAL A 55 6.72 -19.43 -8.59
C VAL A 55 6.17 -20.79 -9.02
N VAL A 56 4.87 -20.88 -9.33
CA VAL A 56 4.25 -22.13 -9.79
C VAL A 56 4.88 -22.64 -11.09
N ILE A 57 5.14 -21.74 -12.05
CA ILE A 57 5.79 -22.10 -13.31
C ILE A 57 7.20 -22.63 -13.07
N ILE A 58 7.99 -21.97 -12.22
CA ILE A 58 9.35 -22.40 -11.88
C ILE A 58 9.34 -23.78 -11.22
N LEU A 59 8.43 -24.02 -10.27
CA LEU A 59 8.29 -25.32 -9.63
C LEU A 59 7.89 -26.40 -10.63
N GLY A 60 6.94 -26.12 -11.54
CA GLY A 60 6.55 -27.04 -12.59
C GLY A 60 7.70 -27.37 -13.54
N TYR A 61 8.50 -26.37 -13.91
CA TYR A 61 9.69 -26.57 -14.74
C TYR A 61 10.76 -27.42 -14.04
N LEU A 62 11.04 -27.14 -12.76
CA LEU A 62 11.99 -27.93 -11.96
C LEU A 62 11.55 -29.39 -11.83
N LEU A 63 10.25 -29.62 -11.58
CA LEU A 63 9.69 -30.96 -11.53
C LEU A 63 9.81 -31.65 -12.90
N TYR A 64 9.47 -30.96 -13.98
CA TYR A 64 9.62 -31.51 -15.34
C TYR A 64 11.06 -31.92 -15.62
N GLU A 65 12.03 -31.07 -15.30
CA GLU A 65 13.45 -31.36 -15.51
C GLU A 65 13.93 -32.52 -14.63
N LEU A 66 13.43 -32.62 -13.39
CA LEU A 66 13.70 -33.75 -12.50
C LEU A 66 13.13 -35.06 -13.07
N PHE A 67 11.88 -35.06 -13.53
CA PHE A 67 11.26 -36.21 -14.18
C PHE A 67 12.02 -36.60 -15.44
N ARG A 68 12.41 -35.63 -16.27
CA ARG A 68 13.21 -35.88 -17.46
C ARG A 68 14.55 -36.52 -17.11
N LEU A 69 15.25 -36.02 -16.10
CA LEU A 69 16.54 -36.56 -15.67
C LEU A 69 16.41 -38.00 -15.14
N ILE A 70 15.35 -38.28 -14.38
CA ILE A 70 15.12 -39.62 -13.79
C ILE A 70 14.62 -40.64 -14.82
N PHE A 71 13.71 -40.26 -15.71
CA PHE A 71 12.99 -41.20 -16.58
C PHE A 71 13.46 -41.23 -18.03
N VAL A 72 14.12 -40.17 -18.51
CA VAL A 72 14.60 -40.06 -19.89
C VAL A 72 16.13 -40.14 -19.97
N GLY A 73 16.84 -40.08 -18.82
CA GLY A 73 18.30 -40.00 -18.76
C GLY A 73 18.99 -41.17 -18.06
N VAL A 74 19.00 -42.35 -18.70
CA VAL A 74 20.19 -43.08 -19.18
C VAL A 74 19.87 -43.60 -20.57
#